data_AF-A0A9J7AQD2-F1
#
_entry.id   AF-A0A9J7AQD2-F1
#
_cell.length_a   1.000
_cell.length_b   1.000
_cell.length_c   1.000
_cell.angle_alpha   90.00
_cell.angle_beta   90.00
_cell.angle_gamma   90.00
#
_symmetry.space_group_name_H-M   'P 1'
#
loop_
_entity.id
_entity.type
_entity.pdbx_description
1 polymer ?
#
loop_
_entity_poly.entity_id
_entity_poly.type
_entity_poly.pdbx_seq_one_letter_code
_entity_poly.pdbx_strand_id
1 'polypeptide(L)'
;MEYQQSRRRLNNCIRRSEGRIALGLAKSRWHKKSLENDLEWLVTWAIKKANTQEPMWCGSTKILDLKRLQKKRFSISAIVDIGFESDPNNSLSPAQLSGIIALNGHENKLKTYYLIVAENGAEYELRKQT
;
A
#
# COMPACT_ATOMS: atom_id res chain seq x y z
N MET A 1 -22.60 15.17 -5.94
CA MET A 1 -22.08 14.34 -7.06
C MET A 1 -20.56 14.21 -7.05
N GLU A 2 -19.81 15.23 -6.62
CA GLU A 2 -18.32 15.22 -6.59
C GLU A 2 -17.72 14.09 -5.72
N TYR A 3 -18.33 13.77 -4.58
CA TYR A 3 -17.89 12.70 -3.69
C TYR A 3 -17.91 11.29 -4.33
N GLN A 4 -18.83 11.03 -5.26
CA GLN A 4 -18.88 9.73 -5.94
C GLN A 4 -17.84 9.64 -7.07
N GLN A 5 -17.55 10.75 -7.76
CA GLN A 5 -16.50 10.80 -8.76
C GLN A 5 -15.11 10.68 -8.14
N SER A 6 -14.88 11.31 -6.97
CA SER A 6 -13.62 11.20 -6.23
C SER A 6 -13.36 9.75 -5.77
N ARG A 7 -14.38 9.05 -5.25
CA ARG A 7 -14.29 7.64 -4.87
C ARG A 7 -13.97 6.70 -6.04
N ARG A 8 -14.57 6.93 -7.21
CA ARG A 8 -14.27 6.13 -8.42
C ARG A 8 -12.82 6.32 -8.86
N ARG A 9 -12.32 7.55 -8.87
CA ARG A 9 -10.91 7.86 -9.18
C ARG A 9 -9.97 7.19 -8.18
N LEU A 10 -10.25 7.29 -6.88
CA LEU A 10 -9.46 6.65 -5.84
C LEU A 10 -9.37 5.13 -6.02
N ASN A 11 -10.52 4.46 -6.22
CA ASN A 11 -10.55 3.01 -6.46
C ASN A 11 -9.76 2.62 -7.73
N ASN A 12 -9.78 3.44 -8.78
CA ASN A 12 -8.99 3.20 -9.97
C ASN A 12 -7.48 3.34 -9.70
N CYS A 13 -7.06 4.32 -8.91
CA CYS A 13 -5.67 4.46 -8.48
C CYS A 13 -5.21 3.24 -7.66
N ILE A 14 -6.03 2.80 -6.69
CA ILE A 14 -5.77 1.59 -5.90
C ILE A 14 -5.59 0.37 -6.83
N ARG A 15 -6.54 0.13 -7.74
CA ARG A 15 -6.47 -1.01 -8.68
C ARG A 15 -5.21 -0.98 -9.56
N ARG A 16 -4.78 0.20 -10.01
CA ARG A 16 -3.54 0.35 -10.78
C ARG A 16 -2.31 -0.02 -9.95
N SER A 17 -2.22 0.47 -8.72
CA SER A 17 -1.11 0.13 -7.81
C SER A 17 -1.12 -1.35 -7.43
N GLU A 18 -2.30 -1.93 -7.18
CA GLU A 18 -2.46 -3.37 -6.95
C GLU A 18 -1.93 -4.20 -8.12
N GLY A 19 -2.22 -3.78 -9.36
CA GLY A 19 -1.71 -4.44 -10.56
C GLY A 19 -0.18 -4.41 -10.64
N ARG A 20 0.44 -3.26 -10.36
CA ARG A 20 1.91 -3.12 -10.36
C ARG A 20 2.58 -3.98 -9.30
N ILE A 21 2.09 -3.92 -8.06
CA ILE A 21 2.58 -4.78 -6.96
C ILE A 21 2.45 -6.26 -7.33
N ALA A 22 1.30 -6.66 -7.87
CA ALA A 22 1.07 -8.05 -8.22
C ALA A 22 2.04 -8.55 -9.30
N LEU A 23 2.30 -7.74 -10.32
CA LEU A 23 3.30 -8.04 -11.35
C LEU A 23 4.71 -8.10 -10.76
N GLY A 24 5.07 -7.18 -9.87
CA GLY A 24 6.38 -7.17 -9.21
C GLY A 24 6.60 -8.41 -8.34
N LEU A 25 5.61 -8.81 -7.54
CA LEU A 25 5.66 -9.99 -6.67
C LEU A 25 5.63 -11.32 -7.43
N ALA A 26 5.03 -11.35 -8.63
CA ALA A 26 4.96 -12.53 -9.48
C ALA A 26 6.30 -12.88 -10.15
N LYS A 27 7.26 -11.94 -10.21
CA LYS A 27 8.59 -12.18 -10.78
C LYS A 27 9.38 -13.20 -9.95
N SER A 28 10.24 -13.95 -10.62
CA SER A 28 11.16 -14.91 -9.98
C SER A 28 12.17 -14.22 -9.07
N ARG A 29 12.64 -13.03 -9.48
CA ARG A 29 13.54 -12.15 -8.73
C ARG A 29 12.89 -10.78 -8.55
N TRP A 30 12.86 -10.31 -7.31
CA TRP A 30 12.27 -9.01 -6.97
C TRP A 30 13.26 -7.87 -7.21
N HIS A 31 12.75 -6.77 -7.77
CA HIS A 31 13.48 -5.51 -7.86
C HIS A 31 13.02 -4.61 -6.71
N LYS A 32 13.82 -4.57 -5.64
CA LYS A 32 13.48 -3.90 -4.37
C LYS A 32 12.98 -2.46 -4.58
N LYS A 33 13.74 -1.62 -5.27
CA LYS A 33 13.39 -0.21 -5.54
C LYS A 33 12.08 -0.05 -6.32
N SER A 34 11.81 -0.94 -7.28
CA SER A 34 10.54 -0.91 -8.01
C SER A 34 9.36 -1.24 -7.10
N LEU A 35 9.52 -2.25 -6.24
CA LEU A 35 8.48 -2.65 -5.28
C LEU A 35 8.28 -1.61 -4.18
N GLU A 36 9.34 -0.95 -3.73
CA GLU A 36 9.25 0.20 -2.81
C GLU A 36 8.39 1.31 -3.41
N ASN A 37 8.70 1.73 -4.65
CA ASN A 37 7.90 2.74 -5.34
C ASN A 37 6.44 2.29 -5.56
N ASP A 38 6.23 1.04 -5.96
CA ASP A 38 4.87 0.51 -6.16
C ASP A 38 4.09 0.45 -4.82
N LEU A 39 4.79 0.18 -3.71
CA LEU A 39 4.20 0.09 -2.37
C LEU A 39 3.84 1.46 -1.83
N GLU A 40 4.69 2.46 -2.04
CA GLU A 40 4.43 3.86 -1.73
C GLU A 40 3.10 4.31 -2.33
N TRP A 41 2.88 4.04 -3.62
CA TRP A 41 1.62 4.38 -4.27
C TRP A 41 0.45 3.56 -3.76
N LEU A 42 0.64 2.26 -3.48
CA LEU A 42 -0.44 1.45 -2.89
C LEU A 42 -0.86 1.99 -1.52
N VAL A 43 0.12 2.28 -0.64
CA VAL A 43 -0.12 2.83 0.70
C VAL A 43 -0.79 4.19 0.60
N THR A 44 -0.30 5.10 -0.23
CA THR A 44 -0.92 6.41 -0.48
C THR A 44 -2.41 6.29 -0.81
N TRP A 45 -2.79 5.44 -1.76
CA TRP A 45 -4.19 5.35 -2.14
C TRP A 45 -5.04 4.57 -1.15
N ALA A 46 -4.47 3.55 -0.50
CA ALA A 46 -5.19 2.74 0.47
C ALA A 46 -5.42 3.52 1.79
N ILE A 47 -4.45 4.30 2.25
CA ILE A 47 -4.57 5.07 3.50
C ILE A 47 -5.59 6.21 3.34
N LYS A 48 -5.67 6.88 2.19
CA LYS A 48 -6.75 7.84 1.88
C LYS A 48 -8.14 7.22 1.91
N LYS A 49 -8.23 5.94 1.54
CA LYS A 49 -9.49 5.20 1.59
C LYS A 49 -9.85 4.80 3.02
N ALA A 50 -8.86 4.50 3.85
CA ALA A 50 -9.03 4.11 5.25
C ALA A 50 -9.31 5.33 6.17
N ASN A 51 -8.55 6.41 6.00
CA ASN A 51 -8.70 7.66 6.73
C ASN A 51 -9.36 8.73 5.84
N THR A 52 -10.69 8.78 5.85
CA THR A 52 -11.45 9.71 4.99
C THR A 52 -11.63 11.11 5.59
N GLN A 53 -11.39 11.28 6.90
CA GLN A 53 -11.56 12.56 7.57
C GLN A 53 -10.34 13.46 7.34
N GLU A 54 -9.14 12.89 7.44
CA GLU A 54 -7.88 13.59 7.19
C GLU A 54 -7.06 12.76 6.19
N PRO A 55 -7.18 13.03 4.87
CA PRO A 55 -6.46 12.29 3.86
C PRO A 55 -4.95 12.33 4.10
N MET A 56 -4.34 11.16 4.16
CA MET A 56 -2.89 11.00 4.30
C MET A 56 -2.28 10.54 2.97
N TRP A 57 -0.98 10.70 2.83
CA TRP A 57 -0.22 10.13 1.72
C TRP A 57 1.10 9.55 2.22
N CYS A 58 1.69 8.68 1.40
CA CYS A 58 2.99 8.06 1.66
C CYS A 58 4.00 8.67 0.69
N GLY A 59 4.99 9.39 1.20
CA GLY A 59 6.00 10.05 0.38
C GLY A 59 7.21 9.19 0.06
N SER A 60 7.45 8.13 0.83
CA SER A 60 8.51 7.16 0.52
C SER A 60 8.26 5.80 1.18
N THR A 61 8.78 4.74 0.57
CA THR A 61 8.93 3.42 1.20
C THR A 61 10.40 3.03 1.22
N LYS A 62 10.91 2.62 2.37
CA LYS A 62 12.30 2.22 2.58
C LYS A 62 12.40 0.98 3.44
N ILE A 63 13.56 0.32 3.39
CA ILE A 63 13.85 -0.88 4.19
C ILE A 63 12.80 -1.97 3.90
N LEU A 64 12.38 -2.11 2.64
CA LEU A 64 11.44 -3.15 2.26
C LEU A 64 12.08 -4.53 2.45
N ASP A 65 11.47 -5.34 3.30
CA ASP A 65 11.71 -6.76 3.45
C ASP A 65 10.48 -7.56 3.00
N LEU A 66 10.75 -8.62 2.25
CA LEU A 66 9.74 -9.46 1.64
C LEU A 66 10.11 -10.91 1.89
N LYS A 67 9.19 -11.64 2.51
CA LYS A 67 9.34 -13.06 2.76
C LYS A 67 8.24 -13.82 2.05
N ARG A 68 8.61 -14.70 1.11
CA ARG A 68 7.65 -15.61 0.48
C ARG A 68 7.26 -16.68 1.50
N LEU A 69 6.00 -16.66 1.93
CA LEU A 69 5.45 -17.66 2.86
C LEU A 69 4.98 -18.91 2.11
N GLN A 70 4.32 -18.70 0.96
CA GLN A 70 3.87 -19.75 0.04
C GLN A 70 3.97 -19.24 -1.40
N LYS A 71 3.70 -20.10 -2.40
CA LYS A 71 3.83 -19.78 -3.84
C LYS A 71 3.24 -18.41 -4.25
N LYS A 72 2.14 -18.01 -3.63
CA LYS A 72 1.40 -16.77 -3.93
C LYS A 72 1.06 -15.95 -2.67
N ARG A 73 1.74 -16.20 -1.54
CA ARG A 73 1.50 -15.49 -0.27
C ARG A 73 2.82 -14.95 0.28
N PHE A 74 2.84 -13.67 0.61
CA PHE A 74 4.04 -12.93 0.97
C PHE A 74 3.79 -12.19 2.28
N SER A 75 4.76 -12.27 3.19
CA SER A 75 4.88 -11.33 4.30
C SER A 75 5.66 -10.13 3.81
N ILE A 76 5.23 -8.95 4.24
CA ILE A 76 5.87 -7.68 3.92
C ILE A 76 6.14 -6.91 5.21
N SER A 77 7.31 -6.29 5.29
CA SER A 77 7.64 -5.28 6.29
C SER A 77 8.44 -4.17 5.64
N ALA A 78 8.20 -2.93 6.03
CA ALA A 78 8.92 -1.76 5.54
C ALA A 78 8.80 -0.61 6.54
N ILE A 79 9.58 0.45 6.31
CA ILE A 79 9.31 1.77 6.87
C ILE A 79 8.71 2.63 5.76
N VAL A 80 7.59 3.27 6.05
CA VAL A 80 6.93 4.21 5.14
C VAL A 80 6.91 5.59 5.78
N ASP A 81 7.17 6.63 5.00
CA ASP A 81 7.05 8.00 5.50
C ASP A 81 5.66 8.52 5.11
N ILE A 82 4.80 8.78 6.10
CA ILE A 82 3.42 9.21 5.90
C ILE A 82 3.17 10.60 6.49
N GLY A 83 2.19 11.30 5.93
CA GLY A 83 1.75 12.60 6.47
C GLY A 83 0.41 13.02 5.91
N PHE A 84 -0.16 14.07 6.46
CA PHE A 84 -1.44 14.62 5.99
C PHE A 84 -1.25 15.42 4.71
N GLU A 85 -2.18 15.28 3.76
CA GLU A 85 -2.15 16.08 2.52
C GLU A 85 -2.42 17.56 2.78
N SER A 86 -3.10 17.87 3.88
CA SER A 86 -3.43 19.24 4.29
C SER A 86 -2.31 19.94 5.05
N ASP A 87 -1.23 19.23 5.43
CA ASP A 87 -0.12 19.87 6.13
C ASP A 87 0.66 20.80 5.18
N PRO A 88 0.67 22.13 5.42
CA PRO A 88 1.38 23.08 4.55
C PRO A 88 2.89 22.88 4.53
N ASN A 89 3.46 22.25 5.56
CA ASN A 89 4.90 21.96 5.63
C ASN A 89 5.26 20.63 4.97
N ASN A 90 4.26 19.86 4.53
CA ASN A 90 4.44 18.54 3.95
C ASN A 90 5.28 17.62 4.84
N SER A 91 5.05 17.68 6.15
CA SER A 91 5.81 16.93 7.13
C SER A 91 5.46 15.45 6.99
N LEU A 92 6.50 14.63 6.86
CA LEU A 92 6.36 13.18 6.79
C LEU A 92 7.02 12.54 8.02
N SER A 93 6.30 11.63 8.64
CA SER A 93 6.72 10.86 9.79
C SER A 93 7.00 9.42 9.39
N PRO A 94 8.08 8.81 9.89
CA PRO A 94 8.33 7.40 9.67
C PRO A 94 7.31 6.56 10.43
N ALA A 95 6.69 5.62 9.73
CA ALA A 95 5.73 4.65 10.25
C ALA A 95 6.16 3.23 9.87
N GLN A 96 5.86 2.28 10.75
CA GLN A 96 6.12 0.86 10.48
C GLN A 96 4.99 0.29 9.64
N LEU A 97 5.33 -0.25 8.46
CA LEU A 97 4.41 -1.01 7.64
C LEU A 97 4.69 -2.49 7.84
N SER A 98 3.66 -3.28 8.13
CA SER A 98 3.76 -4.74 8.13
C SER A 98 2.47 -5.40 7.66
N GLY A 99 2.56 -6.63 7.16
CA GLY A 99 1.36 -7.39 6.83
C GLY A 99 1.58 -8.51 5.84
N ILE A 100 0.48 -8.90 5.18
CA ILE A 100 0.44 -10.01 4.24
C ILE A 100 -0.21 -9.57 2.93
N ILE A 101 0.40 -9.97 1.82
CA ILE A 101 -0.14 -9.84 0.47
C ILE A 101 -0.31 -11.23 -0.14
N ALA A 102 -1.45 -11.48 -0.77
CA ALA A 102 -1.71 -12.71 -1.52
C ALA A 102 -2.12 -12.41 -2.95
N LEU A 103 -1.53 -13.17 -3.89
CA LEU A 103 -1.88 -13.12 -5.30
C LEU A 103 -2.90 -14.21 -5.64
N ASN A 104 -3.67 -13.98 -6.70
CA ASN A 104 -4.50 -14.99 -7.31
C ASN A 104 -3.61 -16.07 -7.95
N GLY A 105 -3.99 -17.33 -7.81
CA GLY A 105 -3.24 -18.48 -8.31
C GLY A 105 -3.11 -18.50 -9.83
N HIS A 106 -4.15 -18.03 -10.55
CA HIS A 106 -4.23 -18.14 -12.01
C HIS A 106 -3.75 -16.90 -12.76
N GLU A 107 -3.98 -15.69 -12.22
CA GLU A 107 -3.90 -14.47 -13.03
C GLU A 107 -2.78 -13.50 -12.61
N ASN A 108 -1.94 -13.85 -11.62
CA ASN A 108 -0.95 -12.93 -11.05
C ASN A 108 -1.54 -11.56 -10.65
N LYS A 109 -2.82 -11.53 -10.28
CA LYS A 109 -3.52 -10.35 -9.76
C LYS A 109 -3.45 -10.36 -8.24
N LEU A 110 -3.52 -9.18 -7.63
CA LEU A 110 -3.58 -9.08 -6.18
C LEU A 110 -4.97 -9.54 -5.68
N LYS A 111 -5.03 -10.66 -4.95
CA LYS A 111 -6.26 -11.26 -4.46
C LYS A 111 -6.70 -10.56 -3.16
N THR A 112 -5.82 -10.51 -2.19
CA THR A 112 -6.05 -9.87 -0.88
C THR A 112 -4.77 -9.22 -0.39
N TYR A 113 -4.93 -8.20 0.44
CA TYR A 113 -3.88 -7.73 1.34
C TYR A 113 -4.51 -7.30 2.65
N TYR A 114 -3.73 -7.45 3.70
CA TYR A 114 -3.97 -6.86 5.01
C TYR A 114 -2.64 -6.30 5.46
N LEU A 115 -2.54 -4.97 5.49
CA LEU A 115 -1.36 -4.23 5.90
C LEU A 115 -1.74 -3.32 7.05
N ILE A 116 -0.86 -3.20 8.03
CA ILE A 116 -0.97 -2.27 9.15
C ILE A 116 0.14 -1.23 8.97
N VAL A 117 -0.25 0.04 9.03
CA VAL A 117 0.69 1.16 9.16
C VAL A 117 0.59 1.68 10.59
N ALA A 118 1.66 1.55 11.37
CA ALA A 118 1.72 1.99 12.75
C ALA A 118 2.61 3.24 12.89
N GLU A 119 2.04 4.31 13.44
CA GLU A 119 2.69 5.60 13.65
C GLU A 119 2.32 6.14 15.03
N ASN A 120 3.32 6.36 15.91
CA ASN A 120 3.13 7.05 17.20
C ASN A 120 1.94 6.56 18.06
N GLY A 121 1.65 5.26 18.02
CA GLY A 121 0.53 4.64 18.76
C GLY A 121 -0.81 4.61 18.01
N ALA A 122 -0.91 5.24 16.83
CA ALA A 122 -2.01 5.06 15.90
C ALA A 122 -1.72 3.90 14.93
N GLU A 123 -2.76 3.20 14.52
CA GLU A 123 -2.69 2.13 13.52
C GLU A 123 -3.73 2.36 12.41
N TYR A 124 -3.28 2.23 11.17
CA TYR A 124 -4.13 2.31 9.99
C TYR A 124 -4.18 0.96 9.29
N GLU A 125 -5.36 0.35 9.29
CA GLU A 125 -5.59 -0.91 8.58
C GLU A 125 -5.88 -0.67 7.10
N LEU A 126 -4.98 -1.14 6.24
CA LEU A 126 -5.13 -1.12 4.80
C LEU A 126 -5.52 -2.51 4.33
N ARG A 127 -6.76 -2.67 3.87
CA ARG A 127 -7.29 -3.97 3.47
C ARG A 127 -8.00 -3.93 2.13
N LYS A 128 -7.79 -4.99 1.35
CA LYS A 128 -8.65 -5.33 0.22
C LYS A 128 -9.70 -6.33 0.67
N GLN A 129 -10.95 -5.88 0.73
CA GLN A 129 -12.10 -6.78 0.89
C GLN A 129 -12.31 -7.53 -0.43
N THR A 130 -12.56 -8.83 -0.30
CA THR A 130 -12.66 -9.78 -1.43
C THR A 130 -14.00 -9.66 -2.12
#